data_AF-A0A6J3Q8M3-F1
#
_entry.id   AF-A0A6J3Q8M3-F1
#
_cell.length_a   1.000
_cell.length_b   1.000
_cell.length_c   1.000
_cell.angle_alpha   90.00
_cell.angle_beta   90.00
_cell.angle_gamma   90.00
#
_symmetry.space_group_name_H-M   'P 1'
#
loop_
_entity.id
_entity.type
_entity.pdbx_description
1 polymer ?
#
loop_
_entity_poly.entity_id
_entity_poly.type
_entity_poly.pdbx_seq_one_letter_code
_entity_poly.pdbx_strand_id
1 'polypeptide(L)'
;MSTFHDNLKFPISINAEPCITLKGGRGNLYLYYIPRRDIKSLYFNIYVSFKSVNFPVRKQVICRGSDDDYSFCRALKGETVNTTISFSFKEIRFSKGRYDCITEAIAGNTEERLLCLNFTIIYHPDFS
;
A
#
# COMPACT_ATOMS: atom_id res chain seq x y z
N MET A 1 -11.43 1.56 5.67
CA MET A 1 -11.19 0.50 6.69
C MET A 1 -10.41 -0.61 6.00
N SER A 2 -9.31 -1.07 6.60
CA SER A 2 -8.48 -2.16 6.08
C SER A 2 -8.68 -3.42 6.93
N THR A 3 -8.76 -4.57 6.28
CA THR A 3 -8.82 -5.89 6.93
C THR A 3 -7.69 -6.76 6.39
N PHE A 4 -7.10 -7.58 7.27
CA PHE A 4 -6.08 -8.55 6.85
C PHE A 4 -6.75 -9.67 6.05
N HIS A 5 -6.18 -9.99 4.89
CA HIS A 5 -6.63 -11.11 4.08
C HIS A 5 -5.90 -12.41 4.46
N ASP A 6 -4.71 -12.30 5.05
CA ASP A 6 -3.93 -13.43 5.56
C ASP A 6 -4.28 -13.77 7.02
N ASN A 7 -4.11 -15.04 7.38
CA ASN A 7 -4.31 -15.56 8.76
C ASN A 7 -3.30 -15.02 9.79
N LEU A 8 -2.27 -14.28 9.34
CA LEU A 8 -1.22 -13.73 10.18
C LEU A 8 -1.44 -12.23 10.39
N LYS A 9 -1.95 -11.85 11.57
CA LYS A 9 -2.08 -10.45 11.99
C LYS A 9 -0.74 -9.97 12.55
N PHE A 10 0.02 -9.22 11.75
CA PHE A 10 1.24 -8.55 12.21
C PHE A 10 0.96 -7.07 12.50
N PRO A 11 1.67 -6.47 13.47
CA PRO A 11 1.51 -5.06 13.78
C PRO A 11 2.10 -4.23 12.63
N ILE A 12 1.23 -3.81 11.72
CA ILE A 12 1.49 -2.76 10.74
C ILE A 12 0.57 -1.58 11.07
N SER A 13 1.13 -0.39 11.11
CA SER A 13 0.38 0.85 11.26
C SER A 13 0.63 1.72 10.04
N ILE A 14 -0.45 2.19 9.43
CA ILE A 14 -0.44 3.03 8.23
C ILE A 14 -1.39 4.19 8.48
N ASN A 15 -0.83 5.39 8.62
CA ASN A 15 -1.60 6.61 8.80
C ASN A 15 -1.27 7.59 7.67
N ALA A 16 -2.26 8.30 7.15
CA ALA A 16 -2.07 9.31 6.12
C ALA A 16 -2.57 10.67 6.59
N GLU A 17 -1.75 11.71 6.45
CA GLU A 17 -2.11 13.09 6.77
C GLU A 17 -1.81 14.03 5.59
N PRO A 18 -2.79 14.78 5.07
CA PRO A 18 -4.22 14.64 5.37
C PRO A 18 -4.77 13.29 4.90
N CYS A 19 -5.98 12.94 5.37
CA CYS A 19 -6.68 11.75 4.90
C CYS A 19 -6.82 11.78 3.36
N ILE A 20 -6.58 10.64 2.72
CA ILE A 20 -6.52 10.54 1.26
C ILE A 20 -7.92 10.80 0.67
N THR A 21 -8.02 11.78 -0.22
CA THR A 21 -9.23 12.06 -0.99
C THR A 21 -9.01 11.77 -2.47
N LEU A 22 -9.97 11.11 -3.13
CA LEU A 22 -9.82 10.74 -4.56
C LEU A 22 -9.86 11.95 -5.52
N LYS A 23 -10.14 13.16 -5.00
CA LYS A 23 -10.04 14.43 -5.73
C LYS A 23 -8.59 14.87 -6.01
N GLY A 24 -7.61 14.09 -5.56
CA GLY A 24 -6.20 14.44 -5.67
C GLY A 24 -5.73 15.22 -4.44
N GLY A 25 -4.43 15.13 -4.17
CA GLY A 25 -3.88 15.72 -2.96
C GLY A 25 -2.39 15.48 -2.79
N ARG A 26 -1.86 16.10 -1.75
CA ARG A 26 -0.50 15.92 -1.26
C ARG A 26 -0.54 15.69 0.24
N GLY A 27 0.36 14.86 0.74
CA GLY A 27 0.41 14.53 2.14
C GLY A 27 1.56 13.61 2.48
N ASN A 28 1.54 13.09 3.69
CA ASN A 28 2.52 12.19 4.23
C ASN A 28 1.84 10.90 4.71
N LEU A 29 2.46 9.78 4.38
CA LEU A 29 2.11 8.46 4.88
C LEU A 29 3.11 8.10 5.99
N TYR A 30 2.63 7.87 7.20
CA TYR A 30 3.42 7.38 8.31
C TYR A 30 3.28 5.86 8.37
N LEU A 31 4.40 5.16 8.22
CA LEU A 31 4.46 3.70 8.21
C LEU A 31 5.27 3.24 9.42
N TYR A 32 4.65 2.38 10.22
CA TYR A 32 5.32 1.59 11.24
C TYR A 32 5.13 0.10 10.94
N TYR A 33 6.22 -0.63 10.76
CA TYR A 33 6.21 -2.05 10.41
C TYR A 33 7.48 -2.75 10.88
N ILE A 34 7.35 -3.99 11.35
CA ILE A 34 8.50 -4.88 11.64
C ILE A 34 8.41 -6.05 10.66
N PRO A 35 9.29 -6.14 9.65
CA PRO A 35 9.18 -7.12 8.61
C PRO A 35 9.61 -8.50 9.10
N ARG A 36 8.95 -9.53 8.60
CA ARG A 36 9.32 -10.93 8.90
C ARG A 36 10.40 -11.48 8.00
N ARG A 37 10.82 -10.70 6.99
CA ARG A 37 11.79 -11.01 5.95
C ARG A 37 12.52 -9.73 5.54
N ASP A 38 13.58 -9.85 4.76
CA ASP A 38 14.28 -8.70 4.23
C ASP A 38 13.39 -7.99 3.19
N ILE A 39 13.30 -6.66 3.27
CA ILE A 39 12.43 -5.85 2.40
C ILE A 39 13.13 -5.46 1.07
N LYS A 40 14.31 -6.03 0.81
CA LYS A 40 15.01 -5.83 -0.46
C LYS A 40 14.10 -6.23 -1.61
N SER A 41 14.07 -5.41 -2.65
CA SER A 41 13.29 -5.65 -3.88
C SER A 41 11.76 -5.72 -3.66
N LEU A 42 11.24 -4.98 -2.68
CA LEU A 42 9.80 -4.82 -2.42
C LEU A 42 9.01 -4.29 -3.62
N TYR A 43 7.93 -4.99 -3.94
CA TYR A 43 6.87 -4.49 -4.81
C TYR A 43 5.50 -4.87 -4.29
N PHE A 44 4.48 -4.17 -4.78
CA PHE A 44 3.09 -4.44 -4.51
C PHE A 44 2.36 -4.92 -5.76
N ASN A 45 1.58 -5.98 -5.64
CA ASN A 45 0.53 -6.29 -6.61
C ASN A 45 -0.78 -5.69 -6.09
N ILE A 46 -1.42 -4.88 -6.92
CA ILE A 46 -2.65 -4.17 -6.58
C ILE A 46 -3.77 -4.69 -7.48
N TYR A 47 -4.78 -5.27 -6.85
CA TYR A 47 -5.99 -5.77 -7.48
C TYR A 47 -7.13 -4.84 -7.11
N VAL A 48 -7.75 -4.20 -8.10
CA VAL A 48 -8.89 -3.31 -7.88
C VAL A 48 -10.11 -3.91 -8.53
N SER A 49 -11.24 -3.85 -7.85
CA SER A 49 -12.53 -4.23 -8.39
C SER A 49 -13.59 -3.15 -8.10
N PHE A 50 -14.53 -3.00 -9.02
CA PHE A 50 -15.66 -2.08 -8.93
C PHE A 50 -16.89 -2.70 -9.57
N LYS A 51 -18.00 -2.80 -8.84
CA LYS A 51 -19.26 -3.41 -9.32
C LYS A 51 -19.05 -4.76 -10.02
N SER A 52 -18.26 -5.63 -9.38
CA SER A 52 -17.89 -6.96 -9.90
C SER A 52 -17.04 -6.97 -11.18
N VAL A 53 -16.57 -5.81 -11.65
CA VAL A 53 -15.55 -5.72 -12.71
C VAL A 53 -14.17 -5.67 -12.05
N ASN A 54 -13.31 -6.60 -12.45
CA ASN A 54 -11.90 -6.64 -12.03
C ASN A 54 -11.05 -5.85 -13.02
N PHE A 55 -10.25 -4.91 -12.52
CA PHE A 55 -9.28 -4.19 -13.33
C PHE A 55 -7.99 -5.01 -13.51
N PRO A 56 -7.20 -4.75 -14.56
CA PRO A 56 -5.89 -5.36 -14.73
C PRO A 56 -5.02 -5.16 -13.49
N VAL A 57 -4.29 -6.20 -13.09
CA VAL A 57 -3.40 -6.17 -11.93
C VAL A 57 -2.30 -5.14 -12.18
N ARG A 58 -2.09 -4.26 -11.20
CA ARG A 58 -1.02 -3.27 -11.26
C ARG A 58 0.11 -3.68 -10.33
N LYS A 59 1.29 -3.95 -10.92
CA LYS A 59 2.54 -4.14 -10.18
C LYS A 59 3.20 -2.78 -9.93
N GLN A 60 3.39 -2.42 -8.67
CA GLN A 60 4.07 -1.21 -8.24
C GLN A 60 5.37 -1.56 -7.51
N VAL A 61 6.51 -1.33 -8.16
CA VAL A 61 7.82 -1.54 -7.54
C VAL A 61 8.12 -0.35 -6.62
N ILE A 62 8.59 -0.65 -5.41
CA ILE A 62 8.93 0.34 -4.37
C ILE A 62 10.43 0.34 -4.09
N CYS A 63 11.00 -0.86 -3.97
CA CYS A 63 12.43 -1.07 -3.88
C CYS A 63 12.83 -1.95 -5.06
N ARG A 64 13.80 -1.52 -5.86
CA ARG A 64 14.49 -2.30 -6.88
C ARG A 64 15.67 -3.05 -6.26
N GLY A 65 16.28 -2.46 -5.23
CA GLY A 65 17.41 -3.01 -4.48
C GLY A 65 17.57 -2.35 -3.11
N SER A 66 18.73 -2.53 -2.49
CA SER A 66 19.07 -1.96 -1.17
C SER A 66 19.44 -0.47 -1.22
N ASP A 67 19.91 0.03 -2.36
CA ASP A 67 20.35 1.42 -2.54
C ASP A 67 19.32 2.26 -3.30
N ASP A 68 18.04 1.96 -3.09
CA ASP A 68 16.94 2.68 -3.74
C ASP A 68 16.54 3.96 -2.97
N ASP A 69 15.61 4.71 -3.56
CA ASP A 69 15.16 6.04 -3.10
C ASP A 69 14.68 6.06 -1.64
N TYR A 70 14.12 4.94 -1.16
CA TYR A 70 13.64 4.82 0.20
C TYR A 70 14.64 4.11 1.12
N SER A 71 15.03 4.78 2.21
CA SER A 71 15.96 4.23 3.20
C SER A 71 15.49 2.90 3.81
N PHE A 72 14.18 2.67 3.92
CA PHE A 72 13.61 1.42 4.43
C PHE A 72 13.83 0.21 3.50
N CYS A 73 14.26 0.41 2.25
CA CYS A 73 14.60 -0.70 1.35
C CYS A 73 15.80 -1.54 1.83
N ARG A 74 16.57 -1.02 2.79
CA ARG A 74 17.68 -1.72 3.47
C ARG A 74 17.23 -2.54 4.67
N ALA A 75 15.99 -2.40 5.11
CA ALA A 75 15.51 -3.04 6.32
C ALA A 75 15.55 -4.57 6.19
N LEU A 76 16.22 -5.19 7.16
CA LEU A 76 16.33 -6.63 7.30
C LEU A 76 15.18 -7.19 8.15
N LYS A 77 15.01 -8.51 8.09
CA LYS A 77 14.09 -9.24 8.95
C LYS A 77 14.25 -8.84 10.42
N GLY A 78 13.14 -8.40 11.04
CA GLY A 78 13.07 -8.06 12.45
C GLY A 78 13.45 -6.61 12.79
N GLU A 79 13.95 -5.82 11.82
CA GLU A 79 14.28 -4.42 12.05
C GLU A 79 13.03 -3.53 12.07
N THR A 80 13.04 -2.48 12.88
CA THR A 80 11.90 -1.55 12.94
C THR A 80 11.93 -0.59 11.75
N VAL A 81 10.94 -0.67 10.87
CA VAL A 81 10.66 0.36 9.87
C VAL A 81 9.71 1.37 10.47
N ASN A 82 10.22 2.57 10.75
CA ASN A 82 9.42 3.73 11.17
C ASN A 82 9.79 4.91 10.28
N THR A 83 8.94 5.25 9.33
CA THR A 83 9.27 6.20 8.26
C THR A 83 8.07 6.99 7.81
N THR A 84 8.35 8.13 7.18
CA THR A 84 7.37 9.02 6.58
C THR A 84 7.62 9.08 5.08
N ILE A 85 6.59 8.78 4.30
CA ILE A 85 6.64 8.78 2.83
C ILE A 85 5.71 9.88 2.33
N SER A 86 6.28 10.90 1.68
CA SER A 86 5.45 11.92 1.04
C SER A 86 4.77 11.36 -0.21
N PHE A 87 3.50 11.69 -0.40
CA PHE A 87 2.72 11.31 -1.57
C PHE A 87 2.13 12.53 -2.27
N SER A 88 1.97 12.40 -3.59
CA SER A 88 1.21 13.33 -4.41
C SER A 88 0.51 12.58 -5.52
N PHE A 89 -0.78 12.84 -5.72
CA PHE A 89 -1.51 12.34 -6.86
C PHE A 89 -2.51 13.37 -7.35
N LYS A 90 -2.76 13.36 -8.66
CA LYS A 90 -3.77 14.20 -9.30
C LYS A 90 -5.14 13.54 -9.16
N GLU A 91 -6.18 14.34 -9.36
CA GLU A 91 -7.55 13.82 -9.42
C GLU A 91 -7.63 12.64 -10.40
N ILE A 92 -8.22 11.55 -9.92
CA ILE A 92 -8.57 10.41 -10.75
C ILE A 92 -10.08 10.41 -10.86
N ARG A 93 -10.59 10.48 -12.09
CA ARG A 93 -12.03 10.47 -12.38
C ARG A 93 -12.60 9.09 -12.12
N PHE A 94 -12.94 8.83 -10.86
CA PHE A 94 -13.59 7.59 -10.43
C PHE A 94 -15.11 7.72 -10.51
N SER A 95 -15.78 6.64 -10.85
CA SER A 95 -17.23 6.54 -10.69
C SER A 95 -17.59 6.51 -9.20
N LYS A 96 -18.68 7.17 -8.80
CA LYS A 96 -19.20 7.06 -7.42
C LYS A 96 -19.43 5.59 -7.05
N GLY A 97 -19.03 5.20 -5.84
CA GLY A 97 -19.34 3.88 -5.30
C GLY A 97 -18.23 3.29 -4.43
N ARG A 98 -18.37 1.99 -4.16
CA ARG A 98 -17.44 1.20 -3.35
C ARG A 98 -16.46 0.46 -4.27
N TYR A 99 -15.18 0.64 -4.00
CA TYR A 99 -14.07 -0.07 -4.63
C TYR A 99 -13.47 -1.00 -3.60
N ASP A 100 -13.23 -2.24 -4.00
CA ASP A 100 -12.46 -3.20 -3.21
C ASP A 100 -11.06 -3.29 -3.82
N CYS A 101 -10.05 -3.08 -2.98
CA CYS A 101 -8.65 -3.01 -3.37
C CYS A 101 -7.85 -3.97 -2.52
N ILE A 102 -7.31 -5.03 -3.13
CA ILE A 102 -6.43 -5.97 -2.47
C ILE A 102 -4.99 -5.59 -2.83
N THR A 103 -4.16 -5.45 -1.82
CA THR A 103 -2.74 -5.11 -1.97
C THR A 103 -1.90 -6.21 -1.37
N GLU A 104 -1.13 -6.90 -2.20
CA GLU A 104 -0.14 -7.89 -1.79
C GLU A 104 1.24 -7.25 -1.81
N ALA A 105 1.94 -7.24 -0.68
CA ALA A 105 3.35 -6.85 -0.63
C ALA A 105 4.23 -8.08 -0.75
N ILE A 106 5.18 -8.04 -1.67
CA ILE A 106 6.09 -9.15 -1.97
C ILE A 106 7.52 -8.59 -1.94
N ALA A 107 8.43 -9.29 -1.26
CA ALA A 107 9.83 -8.88 -1.16
C ALA A 107 10.77 -10.07 -0.99
N GLY A 108 12.07 -9.77 -1.04
CA GLY A 108 13.14 -10.75 -0.92
C GLY A 108 13.44 -11.46 -2.24
N ASN A 109 14.59 -12.14 -2.28
CA ASN A 109 15.08 -12.82 -3.49
C ASN A 109 14.20 -14.02 -3.91
N THR A 110 13.43 -14.58 -2.98
CA THR A 110 12.52 -15.70 -3.20
C THR A 110 11.08 -15.26 -3.51
N GLU A 111 10.84 -13.95 -3.71
CA GLU A 111 9.52 -13.35 -3.97
C GLU A 111 8.45 -13.81 -2.95
N GLU A 112 8.76 -13.68 -1.66
CA GLU A 112 7.85 -14.09 -0.60
C GLU A 112 6.82 -12.99 -0.28
N ARG A 113 5.56 -13.41 -0.07
CA ARG A 113 4.49 -12.52 0.38
C ARG A 113 4.74 -12.08 1.82
N LEU A 114 4.88 -10.78 2.04
CA LEU A 114 5.06 -10.17 3.36
C LEU A 114 3.73 -9.92 4.07
N LEU A 115 2.74 -9.41 3.32
CA LEU A 115 1.42 -9.04 3.82
C LEU A 115 0.41 -8.96 2.67
N CYS A 116 -0.85 -9.31 2.96
CA CYS A 116 -1.99 -9.05 2.10
C CYS A 116 -3.05 -8.23 2.84
N LEU A 117 -3.33 -7.03 2.33
CA LEU A 117 -4.29 -6.11 2.90
C LEU A 117 -5.48 -5.94 1.95
N ASN A 118 -6.69 -6.01 2.50
CA ASN A 118 -7.91 -5.68 1.78
C ASN A 118 -8.40 -4.31 2.24
N PHE A 119 -8.41 -3.35 1.32
CA PHE A 119 -8.91 -2.00 1.51
C PHE A 119 -10.27 -1.85 0.84
N THR A 120 -11.22 -1.32 1.60
CA THR A 120 -12.44 -0.76 1.02
C THR A 120 -12.28 0.74 0.88
N ILE A 121 -12.46 1.23 -0.35
CA ILE A 121 -12.47 2.66 -0.67
C ILE A 121 -13.90 3.04 -1.06
N ILE A 122 -14.50 3.96 -0.32
CA ILE A 122 -15.83 4.48 -0.61
C ILE A 122 -15.67 5.87 -1.21
N TYR A 123 -16.02 6.02 -2.49
CA TYR A 123 -15.97 7.30 -3.17
C TYR A 123 -17.35 7.95 -3.26
N HIS A 124 -17.45 9.15 -2.70
CA HIS A 124 -18.57 10.05 -2.86
C HIS A 124 -18.06 11.37 -3.44
N PRO A 125 -18.44 11.72 -4.68
CA PRO A 125 -17.98 12.96 -5.31
C PRO A 125 -18.50 14.22 -4.61
N ASP A 126 -19.59 14.08 -3.84
CA ASP A 126 -20.44 15.15 -3.33
C ASP A 126 -20.04 15.73 -1.95
N PHE A 127 -18.85 15.42 -1.42
CA PHE A 127 -18.33 16.21 -0.29
C PHE A 127 -17.72 17.50 -0.84
N SER A 128 -18.60 18.51 -0.93
CA SER A 128 -18.29 19.94 -1.03
C SER A 128 -17.53 20.40 0.21
#